data_AF-A0A820HMQ5-F1
#
_entry.id   AF-A0A820HMQ5-F1
#
_cell.length_a   1.000
_cell.length_b   1.000
_cell.length_c   1.000
_cell.angle_alpha   90.00
_cell.angle_beta   90.00
_cell.angle_gamma   90.00
#
_symmetry.space_group_name_H-M   'P 1'
#
loop_
_entity.id
_entity.type
_entity.pdbx_description
1 polymer ?
#
loop_
_entity_poly.entity_id
_entity_poly.type
_entity_poly.pdbx_seq_one_letter_code
_entity_poly.pdbx_strand_id
1 'polypeptide(L)'
;MHFSIPDTTEVSAKTSSNQQSYTLFNINMNGFHHCSLRYSQLHKFNEELQRLLPTAMANIEQFPPKKFFSLTSKETEERRILLEHYLQSIGQNKYIITSSYFNEFFFNAQLETFSNELSDNNNKINLTIC
;
A
#
# COMPACT_ATOMS: atom_id res chain seq x y z
N MET A 1 7.43 11.43 -8.92
CA MET A 1 7.36 11.31 -7.45
C MET A 1 8.28 10.16 -7.05
N HIS A 2 9.07 10.27 -5.99
CA HIS A 2 10.00 9.20 -5.58
C HIS A 2 9.31 8.26 -4.58
N PHE A 3 9.20 6.98 -4.93
CA PHE A 3 8.56 5.96 -4.09
C PHE A 3 9.58 5.06 -3.42
N SER A 4 9.31 4.70 -2.17
CA SER A 4 9.97 3.60 -1.48
C SER A 4 8.99 2.89 -0.54
N ILE A 5 9.26 1.64 -0.19
CA ILE A 5 8.50 0.85 0.79
C ILE A 5 9.50 0.33 1.82
N PRO A 6 9.98 1.13 2.77
CA PRO A 6 11.10 0.74 3.64
C PRO A 6 10.83 -0.50 4.49
N ASP A 7 9.57 -0.71 4.90
CA ASP A 7 9.19 -1.79 5.81
C ASP A 7 7.72 -2.21 5.63
N THR A 8 7.32 -3.19 6.44
CA THR A 8 5.95 -3.71 6.49
C THR A 8 5.47 -3.81 7.92
N THR A 9 4.18 -3.59 8.14
CA THR A 9 3.54 -3.76 9.46
C THR A 9 2.58 -4.94 9.43
N GLU A 10 2.73 -5.88 10.36
CA GLU A 10 1.73 -6.92 10.59
C GLU A 10 0.63 -6.39 11.51
N VAL A 11 -0.61 -6.44 11.05
CA VAL A 11 -1.79 -6.05 11.82
C VAL A 11 -2.60 -7.29 12.14
N SER A 12 -2.81 -7.55 13.43
CA SER A 12 -3.73 -8.59 13.90
C SER A 12 -5.12 -8.00 14.14
N ALA A 13 -6.10 -8.35 13.31
CA ALA A 13 -7.49 -8.06 13.62
C ALA A 13 -7.98 -9.06 14.67
N LYS A 14 -8.25 -8.57 15.89
CA LYS A 14 -8.97 -9.35 16.91
C LYS A 14 -10.46 -9.36 16.56
N THR A 15 -10.88 -10.34 15.77
CA THR A 15 -12.30 -10.69 15.63
C THR A 15 -12.65 -11.77 16.65
N SER A 16 -13.84 -11.68 17.25
CA SER A 16 -14.33 -12.46 18.41
C SER A 16 -14.29 -13.99 18.29
N SER A 17 -13.90 -14.54 17.14
CA SER A 17 -13.81 -15.98 16.89
C SER A 17 -12.64 -16.42 16.02
N ASN A 18 -11.83 -15.51 15.44
CA ASN A 18 -10.63 -15.85 14.65
C ASN A 18 -9.66 -14.66 14.61
N GLN A 19 -8.38 -14.90 14.91
CA GLN A 19 -7.32 -13.92 14.75
C GLN A 19 -6.86 -13.95 13.28
N GLN A 20 -7.30 -12.97 12.50
CA GLN A 20 -6.81 -12.79 11.12
C GLN A 20 -5.74 -11.71 11.12
N SER A 21 -4.51 -12.07 10.75
CA SER A 21 -3.45 -11.11 10.50
C SER A 21 -3.38 -10.75 9.02
N TYR A 22 -2.98 -9.51 8.74
CA TYR A 22 -2.65 -9.07 7.39
C TYR A 22 -1.45 -8.13 7.43
N THR A 23 -0.74 -8.07 6.30
CA THR A 23 0.45 -7.23 6.14
C THR A 23 0.09 -5.92 5.44
N LEU A 24 0.53 -4.81 6.03
CA LEU A 24 0.56 -3.49 5.41
C LEU A 24 1.95 -3.21 4.86
N PHE A 25 2.00 -2.63 3.67
CA PHE A 25 3.20 -2.12 3.03
C PHE A 25 3.23 -0.62 3.27
N ASN A 26 4.24 -0.15 4.00
CA ASN A 26 4.36 1.24 4.41
C ASN A 26 5.05 2.01 3.29
N ILE A 27 4.29 2.84 2.58
CA ILE A 27 4.75 3.53 1.38
C ILE A 27 5.22 4.92 1.76
N ASN A 28 6.45 5.23 1.40
CA ASN A 28 7.00 6.57 1.48
C ASN A 28 6.97 7.25 0.11
N MET A 29 6.64 8.53 0.11
CA MET A 29 6.79 9.41 -1.04
C MET A 29 7.77 10.54 -0.73
N ASN A 30 8.76 10.71 -1.59
CA ASN A 30 9.82 11.72 -1.47
C ASN A 30 10.53 11.70 -0.09
N GLY A 31 10.69 10.49 0.47
CA GLY A 31 11.39 10.28 1.75
C GLY A 31 10.53 10.36 3.01
N PHE A 32 9.23 10.65 2.89
CA PHE A 32 8.31 10.73 4.04
C PHE A 32 7.24 9.64 3.96
N HIS A 33 6.81 9.13 5.12
CA HIS A 33 5.68 8.21 5.19
C HIS A 33 4.43 8.88 4.60
N HIS A 34 3.82 8.21 3.60
CA HIS A 34 2.67 8.74 2.88
C HIS A 34 1.40 7.95 3.21
N CYS A 35 1.45 6.62 3.08
CA CYS A 35 0.32 5.77 3.42
C CYS A 35 0.75 4.32 3.72
N SER A 36 -0.14 3.57 4.36
CA SER A 36 0.04 2.13 4.62
C SER A 36 -1.05 1.33 3.91
N LEU A 37 -0.67 0.51 2.93
CA LEU A 37 -1.63 -0.19 2.05
C LEU A 37 -1.47 -1.71 2.11
N ARG A 38 -2.58 -2.43 1.95
CA ARG A 38 -2.55 -3.89 1.72
C ARG A 38 -2.23 -4.19 0.26
N TYR A 39 -1.63 -5.36 0.02
CA TYR A 39 -1.41 -5.88 -1.34
C TYR A 39 -2.69 -5.83 -2.21
N SER A 40 -3.85 -6.17 -1.64
CA SER A 40 -5.13 -6.14 -2.36
C SER A 40 -5.55 -4.74 -2.81
N GLN A 41 -5.19 -3.68 -2.07
CA GLN A 41 -5.48 -2.30 -2.47
C GLN A 41 -4.59 -1.90 -3.65
N LEU A 42 -3.29 -2.21 -3.59
CA LEU A 42 -2.34 -1.98 -4.68
C LEU A 42 -2.69 -2.80 -5.93
N HIS A 43 -3.20 -4.01 -5.76
CA HIS A 43 -3.65 -4.85 -6.87
C HIS A 43 -4.83 -4.21 -7.62
N LYS A 44 -5.84 -3.75 -6.89
CA LYS A 44 -6.99 -3.04 -7.47
C LYS A 44 -6.57 -1.76 -8.19
N PHE A 45 -5.66 -1.01 -7.57
CA PHE A 45 -5.06 0.18 -8.20
C PHE A 45 -4.39 -0.16 -9.55
N ASN A 46 -3.60 -1.23 -9.60
CA ASN A 46 -3.01 -1.71 -10.86
C ASN A 46 -4.09 -2.10 -11.89
N GLU A 47 -5.12 -2.85 -11.51
CA GLU A 47 -6.21 -3.25 -12.41
C GLU A 47 -6.91 -2.02 -13.03
N GLU A 48 -7.20 -1.02 -12.20
CA GLU A 48 -7.84 0.22 -12.67
C GLU A 48 -6.92 1.06 -13.55
N LEU A 49 -5.62 1.12 -13.27
CA LEU A 49 -4.66 1.78 -14.17
C LEU A 49 -4.57 1.06 -15.52
N GLN A 50 -4.54 -0.28 -15.54
CA GLN A 50 -4.54 -1.04 -16.79
C GLN A 50 -5.82 -0.80 -17.60
N ARG A 51 -6.96 -0.65 -16.92
CA ARG A 51 -8.26 -0.36 -17.55
C ARG A 51 -8.34 1.07 -18.09
N LEU A 52 -7.85 2.05 -17.34
CA LEU A 52 -8.00 3.48 -17.66
C LEU A 52 -6.89 4.03 -18.57
N LEU A 53 -5.66 3.53 -18.41
CA LEU A 53 -4.46 4.05 -19.06
C LEU A 53 -3.60 2.92 -19.68
N PRO A 54 -4.17 2.05 -20.55
CA PRO A 54 -3.48 0.86 -21.06
C PRO A 54 -2.15 1.19 -21.77
N THR A 55 -2.10 2.26 -22.56
CA THR A 55 -0.88 2.68 -23.26
C THR A 55 0.21 3.14 -22.30
N ALA A 56 -0.15 3.84 -21.22
CA ALA A 56 0.83 4.28 -20.22
C ALA A 56 1.34 3.10 -19.38
N MET A 57 0.50 2.08 -19.17
CA MET A 57 0.84 0.86 -18.45
C MET A 57 1.70 -0.13 -19.24
N ALA A 58 1.82 0.02 -20.57
CA ALA A 58 2.52 -0.94 -21.42
C ALA A 58 4.02 -1.11 -21.09
N ASN A 59 4.66 -0.09 -20.53
CA ASN A 59 6.10 -0.08 -20.18
C ASN A 59 6.35 -0.03 -18.67
N ILE A 60 5.32 -0.31 -17.86
CA ILE A 60 5.44 -0.38 -16.41
C ILE A 60 5.93 -1.76 -16.00
N GLU A 61 6.70 -1.83 -14.92
CA GLU A 61 7.14 -3.12 -14.39
C GLU A 61 5.94 -4.01 -14.04
N GLN A 62 6.14 -5.33 -14.10
CA GLN A 62 5.04 -6.26 -13.87
C GLN A 62 4.57 -6.21 -12.41
N PHE A 63 3.26 -6.09 -12.20
CA PHE A 63 2.68 -6.14 -10.87
C PHE A 63 2.93 -7.52 -10.22
N PRO A 64 3.32 -7.59 -8.92
CA PRO A 64 3.63 -8.86 -8.28
C PRO A 64 2.42 -9.81 -8.26
N PRO A 65 2.60 -11.11 -8.59
CA PRO A 65 1.47 -12.03 -8.74
C PRO A 65 0.76 -12.34 -7.42
N LYS A 66 -0.53 -12.66 -7.52
CA LYS A 66 -1.31 -13.19 -6.40
C LYS A 66 -0.75 -14.53 -5.95
N LYS A 67 -0.86 -14.82 -4.66
CA LYS A 67 -0.55 -16.12 -4.07
C LYS A 67 -1.83 -16.68 -3.48
N PHE A 68 -2.03 -17.99 -3.62
CA PHE A 68 -3.22 -18.69 -3.12
C PHE A 68 -3.07 -19.18 -1.67
N PHE A 69 -1.86 -19.12 -1.14
CA PHE A 69 -1.52 -19.49 0.23
C PHE A 69 -0.97 -18.28 1.00
N SER A 70 -1.00 -18.37 2.33
CA SER A 70 -0.34 -17.40 3.20
C SER A 70 1.16 -17.34 2.87
N LEU A 71 1.70 -16.12 2.82
CA LEU A 71 3.10 -15.92 2.50
C LEU A 71 3.97 -16.20 3.73
N THR A 72 5.14 -16.78 3.48
CA THR A 72 6.23 -16.78 4.45
C THR A 72 6.82 -15.37 4.59
N SER A 73 7.54 -15.08 5.68
CA SER A 73 8.22 -13.79 5.85
C SER A 73 9.18 -13.46 4.70
N LYS A 74 9.85 -14.47 4.15
CA LYS A 74 10.72 -14.31 2.97
C LYS A 74 9.93 -13.87 1.74
N GLU A 75 8.81 -14.52 1.44
CA GLU A 75 7.98 -14.15 0.30
C GLU A 75 7.29 -12.79 0.49
N THR A 76 7.00 -12.40 1.73
CA THR A 76 6.51 -11.06 2.07
C THR A 76 7.55 -10.00 1.74
N GLU A 77 8.82 -10.22 2.10
CA GLU A 77 9.91 -9.30 1.77
C GLU A 77 10.19 -9.25 0.26
N GLU A 78 10.21 -10.39 -0.42
CA GLU A 78 10.31 -10.43 -1.89
C GLU A 78 9.18 -9.63 -2.55
N ARG A 79 7.95 -9.79 -2.05
CA ARG A 79 6.80 -9.01 -2.53
C ARG A 79 6.96 -7.51 -2.22
N ARG A 80 7.49 -7.13 -1.06
CA ARG A 80 7.75 -5.72 -0.71
C ARG A 80 8.67 -5.07 -1.74
N ILE A 81 9.79 -5.73 -2.06
CA ILE A 81 10.76 -5.27 -3.05
C ILE A 81 10.10 -5.11 -4.43
N LEU A 82 9.35 -6.12 -4.88
CA LEU A 82 8.68 -6.06 -6.19
C LEU A 82 7.60 -4.97 -6.26
N LEU A 83 6.86 -4.74 -5.16
CA LEU A 83 5.89 -3.64 -5.08
C LEU A 83 6.59 -2.27 -5.10
N GLU A 84 7.74 -2.16 -4.43
CA GLU A 84 8.54 -0.94 -4.43
C GLU A 84 9.02 -0.59 -5.83
N HIS A 85 9.61 -1.54 -6.56
CA HIS A 85 10.07 -1.30 -7.92
C HIS A 85 8.89 -0.98 -8.87
N TYR A 86 7.77 -1.68 -8.73
CA TYR A 86 6.53 -1.36 -9.45
C TYR A 86 6.10 0.09 -9.23
N LEU A 87 6.00 0.54 -7.97
CA LEU A 87 5.61 1.92 -7.65
C LEU A 87 6.64 2.95 -8.12
N GLN A 88 7.93 2.62 -8.09
CA GLN A 88 8.98 3.47 -8.65
C GLN A 88 8.80 3.66 -10.16
N SER A 89 8.50 2.59 -10.90
CA SER A 89 8.23 2.68 -12.34
C SER A 89 6.98 3.52 -12.66
N ILE A 90 5.91 3.37 -11.85
CA ILE A 90 4.73 4.23 -11.90
C ILE A 90 5.10 5.70 -11.65
N GLY A 91 5.91 5.96 -10.62
CA GLY A 91 6.32 7.31 -10.21
C GLY A 91 7.18 8.07 -11.23
N GLN A 92 7.75 7.36 -12.20
CA GLN A 92 8.51 7.91 -13.33
C GLN A 92 7.63 8.23 -14.55
N ASN A 93 6.48 7.57 -14.69
CA ASN A 93 5.60 7.79 -15.83
C ASN A 93 4.71 9.03 -15.62
N LYS A 94 5.06 10.11 -16.33
CA LYS A 94 4.35 11.41 -16.24
C LYS A 94 2.85 11.29 -16.47
N TYR A 95 2.41 10.49 -17.43
CA TYR A 95 0.98 10.35 -17.76
C TYR A 95 0.18 9.73 -16.62
N ILE A 96 0.77 8.78 -15.90
CA ILE A 96 0.11 8.12 -14.76
C ILE A 96 0.05 9.09 -13.57
N ILE A 97 1.18 9.71 -13.20
CA ILE A 97 1.23 10.58 -12.01
C ILE A 97 0.40 11.86 -12.17
N THR A 98 0.14 12.32 -13.40
CA THR A 98 -0.76 13.47 -13.65
C THR A 98 -2.22 13.07 -13.79
N SER A 99 -2.55 11.78 -13.79
CA SER A 99 -3.93 11.33 -13.92
C SER A 99 -4.74 11.62 -12.65
N SER A 100 -6.04 11.92 -12.80
CA SER A 100 -6.92 12.14 -11.65
C SER A 100 -7.00 10.90 -10.77
N TYR A 101 -7.12 9.72 -11.36
CA TYR A 101 -7.22 8.46 -10.64
C TYR A 101 -6.01 8.18 -9.73
N PHE A 102 -4.79 8.39 -10.23
CA PHE A 102 -3.58 8.25 -9.43
C PHE A 102 -3.60 9.18 -8.21
N ASN A 103 -3.88 10.47 -8.44
CA ASN A 103 -3.85 11.48 -7.39
C ASN A 103 -4.94 11.24 -6.34
N GLU A 104 -6.16 10.90 -6.79
CA GLU A 104 -7.28 10.57 -5.92
C GLU A 104 -6.99 9.32 -5.08
N PHE A 105 -6.45 8.27 -5.68
CA PHE A 105 -6.09 7.04 -4.97
C PHE A 105 -5.10 7.31 -3.84
N PHE A 106 -3.99 7.99 -4.14
CA PHE A 106 -2.95 8.25 -3.14
C PHE A 106 -3.31 9.32 -2.12
N PHE A 107 -4.17 10.27 -2.48
CA PHE A 107 -4.75 11.21 -1.53
C PHE A 107 -5.66 10.50 -0.52
N ASN A 108 -6.59 9.67 -1.00
CA ASN A 108 -7.49 8.91 -0.14
C ASN A 108 -6.72 7.92 0.75
N ALA A 109 -5.70 7.24 0.21
CA ALA A 109 -4.85 6.35 0.99
C ALA A 109 -4.12 7.06 2.14
N GLN A 110 -3.67 8.29 1.91
CA GLN A 110 -3.03 9.11 2.94
C GLN A 110 -4.04 9.51 4.03
N LEU A 111 -5.24 9.97 3.64
CA LEU A 111 -6.29 10.31 4.59
C LEU A 111 -6.71 9.12 5.46
N GLU A 112 -6.89 7.95 4.85
CA GLU A 112 -7.23 6.72 5.57
C GLU A 112 -6.14 6.34 6.58
N THR A 113 -4.87 6.41 6.17
CA THR A 113 -3.72 6.09 7.05
C THR A 113 -3.68 7.04 8.24
N PHE A 114 -3.80 8.34 7.99
CA PHE A 114 -3.81 9.35 9.04
C PHE A 114 -4.99 9.18 10.01
N SER A 115 -6.20 8.89 9.49
CA SER A 115 -7.37 8.65 10.32
C SER A 115 -7.19 7.43 11.23
N ASN A 116 -6.61 6.35 10.71
CA ASN A 116 -6.35 5.15 11.49
C ASN A 116 -5.33 5.40 12.61
N GLU A 117 -4.22 6.09 12.31
CA GLU A 117 -3.22 6.47 13.31
C GLU A 117 -3.82 7.34 14.44
N LEU A 118 -4.70 8.29 14.10
CA LEU A 118 -5.40 9.09 15.11
C LEU A 118 -6.30 8.23 16.00
N SER A 119 -7.07 7.29 15.42
CA SER A 119 -7.92 6.40 16.19
C SER A 119 -7.13 5.48 17.13
N ASP A 120 -5.97 4.99 16.68
CA ASP A 120 -5.09 4.16 17.50
C ASP A 120 -4.45 4.97 18.64
N ASN A 121 -4.07 6.22 18.36
CA ASN A 121 -3.54 7.12 19.39
C ASN A 121 -4.59 7.48 20.45
N ASN A 122 -5.83 7.77 20.04
CA ASN A 122 -6.93 8.00 20.97
C ASN A 122 -7.20 6.78 21.86
N ASN A 123 -7.13 5.57 21.30
CA ASN A 123 -7.25 4.33 22.06
C ASN A 123 -6.09 4.16 23.07
N LYS A 124 -4.85 4.50 22.69
CA LYS A 124 -3.69 4.46 23.61
C LYS A 124 -3.80 5.48 24.76
N ILE A 125 -4.30 6.69 24.50
CA ILE A 125 -4.52 7.70 25.53
C ILE A 125 -5.57 7.20 26.54
N ASN A 126 -6.68 6.62 26.06
CA ASN A 126 -7.72 6.06 26.92
C ASN A 126 -7.26 4.84 27.75
N LEU A 127 -6.26 4.09 27.27
CA LEU A 127 -5.65 2.96 28.00
C LEU A 127 -4.63 3.39 29.07
N THR A 128 -4.15 4.64 29.03
CA THR A 128 -3.12 5.14 29.98
C THR A 128 -3.73 5.85 31.20
N ILE A 129 -5.05 6.10 31.18
CA ILE A 129 -5.80 6.69 32.30
C ILE A 129 -6.59 5.59 33.00
N CYS A 130 -5.90 4.67 33.67
CA CYS A 130 -6.44 3.71 34.64
C CYS A 130 -5.36 3.37 35.67
#